data_AF-A0A5N7BML3-F1
#
_entry.id   AF-A0A5N7BML3-F1
#
_cell.length_a   1.000
_cell.length_b   1.000
_cell.length_c   1.000
_cell.angle_alpha   90.00
_cell.angle_beta   90.00
_cell.angle_gamma   90.00
#
_symmetry.space_group_name_H-M   'P 1'
#
loop_
_entity.id
_entity.type
_entity.pdbx_description
1 polymer ?
#
loop_
_entity_poly.entity_id
_entity_poly.type
_entity_poly.pdbx_seq_one_letter_code
_entity_poly.pdbx_strand_id
1 'polypeptide(L)'
;MDISKITAAAVAQTNEFQLALASLNFDFSLFKIEAPQEYKAVGMSLSPSRKQNAEEGPAHRTARKLDALIGSLVTPPEALVKVYGQRVSEICSTPSSNPRGSRAHGMFQNYVGANSTTIWAAATSGKGALAVHLLACMLARLWTPAEATSIWVEIVEERKAQILAECDPNEPSHYALIRPRAIADKANQRQHSQLRLIIENLSTSVNNSSVVYSSVIKAWRSGTEMVQNLLMGISQRVNNGAVLLALSAWHLYPDMDVFCVSNKTVEQKDPLMSGHGDILVTLTIPSPVLWRPRALSTFGGRGRIAGAIQ
;
A
#
# COMPACT_ATOMS: atom_id res chain seq x y z
N MET A 1 44.77 -39.62 -12.76
CA MET A 1 43.49 -39.08 -13.27
C MET A 1 43.43 -37.59 -12.96
N ASP A 2 43.84 -36.81 -13.96
CA ASP A 2 43.57 -35.41 -14.32
C ASP A 2 42.88 -34.44 -13.36
N ILE A 3 43.68 -33.77 -12.53
CA ILE A 3 43.29 -32.56 -11.78
C ILE A 3 43.00 -31.38 -12.74
N SER A 4 43.68 -31.34 -13.89
CA SER A 4 43.54 -30.29 -14.90
C SER A 4 42.18 -30.28 -15.62
N LYS A 5 41.47 -31.41 -15.64
CA LYS A 5 40.10 -31.50 -16.21
C LYS A 5 39.05 -30.93 -15.26
N ILE A 6 39.30 -30.96 -13.95
CA ILE A 6 38.38 -30.46 -12.92
C ILE A 6 38.37 -28.94 -12.91
N THR A 7 39.54 -28.30 -13.08
CA THR A 7 39.64 -26.83 -13.18
C THR A 7 39.03 -26.29 -14.47
N ALA A 8 39.20 -26.99 -15.60
CA ALA A 8 38.57 -26.60 -16.86
C ALA A 8 37.03 -26.70 -16.82
N ALA A 9 36.49 -27.74 -16.16
CA ALA A 9 35.05 -27.89 -15.94
C ALA A 9 34.48 -26.81 -15.00
N ALA A 10 35.22 -26.44 -13.95
CA ALA A 10 34.80 -25.39 -13.02
C ALA A 10 34.72 -24.00 -13.70
N VAL A 11 35.68 -23.68 -14.57
CA VAL A 11 35.71 -22.39 -15.28
C VAL A 11 34.65 -22.32 -16.40
N ALA A 12 34.41 -23.43 -17.12
CA ALA A 12 33.33 -23.52 -18.10
C ALA A 12 31.94 -23.42 -17.44
N GLN A 13 31.77 -24.05 -16.27
CA GLN A 13 30.54 -24.00 -15.50
C GLN A 13 30.25 -22.60 -14.94
N THR A 14 31.28 -21.84 -14.52
CA THR A 14 31.09 -20.45 -14.07
C THR A 14 30.65 -19.50 -15.17
N ASN A 15 31.10 -19.69 -16.41
CA ASN A 15 30.70 -18.85 -17.54
C ASN A 15 29.24 -19.09 -17.95
N GLU A 16 28.78 -20.34 -17.96
CA GLU A 16 27.36 -20.65 -18.20
C GLU A 16 26.46 -20.17 -17.05
N PHE A 17 26.95 -20.20 -15.80
CA PHE A 17 26.21 -19.73 -14.63
C PHE A 17 26.03 -18.21 -14.61
N GLN A 18 27.02 -17.44 -15.09
CA GLN A 18 26.86 -15.98 -15.24
C GLN A 18 25.89 -15.61 -16.36
N LEU A 19 25.88 -16.36 -17.47
CA LEU A 19 24.91 -16.18 -18.56
C LEU A 19 23.49 -16.61 -18.13
N ALA A 20 23.36 -17.65 -17.30
CA ALA A 20 22.09 -18.10 -16.73
C ALA A 20 21.58 -17.19 -15.59
N LEU A 21 22.47 -16.58 -14.80
CA LEU A 21 22.10 -15.56 -13.81
C LEU A 21 21.63 -14.26 -14.48
N ALA A 22 22.19 -13.92 -15.65
CA ALA A 22 21.69 -12.81 -16.45
C ALA A 22 20.30 -13.11 -17.06
N SER A 23 19.99 -14.38 -17.37
CA SER A 23 18.70 -14.79 -17.92
C SER A 23 17.63 -15.10 -16.86
N LEU A 24 18.01 -15.42 -15.62
CA LEU A 24 17.09 -15.67 -14.48
C LEU A 24 16.69 -14.41 -13.70
N ASN A 25 17.07 -13.22 -14.19
CA ASN A 25 16.36 -11.98 -13.91
C ASN A 25 15.00 -11.95 -14.64
N PHE A 26 14.31 -13.10 -14.67
CA PHE A 26 13.05 -13.28 -15.35
C PHE A 26 11.99 -12.47 -14.62
N ASP A 27 11.66 -11.38 -15.28
CA ASP A 27 11.11 -10.19 -14.70
C ASP A 27 9.58 -10.35 -14.60
N PHE A 28 9.07 -11.01 -13.55
CA PHE A 28 7.61 -10.95 -13.21
C PHE A 28 7.11 -9.52 -13.02
N SER A 29 8.08 -8.60 -12.88
CA SER A 29 7.92 -7.17 -12.78
C SER A 29 7.87 -6.46 -14.14
N LEU A 30 7.84 -7.21 -15.27
CA LEU A 30 7.49 -6.74 -16.63
C LEU A 30 6.13 -7.27 -17.13
N PHE A 31 5.44 -8.12 -16.34
CA PHE A 31 4.12 -8.61 -16.76
C PHE A 31 3.06 -7.52 -16.55
N LYS A 32 2.79 -6.80 -17.64
CA LYS A 32 1.78 -5.75 -17.71
C LYS A 32 0.41 -6.33 -18.03
N ILE A 33 -0.59 -5.93 -17.24
CA ILE A 33 -2.00 -6.24 -17.46
C ILE A 33 -2.69 -4.98 -17.98
N GLU A 34 -3.72 -5.14 -18.82
CA GLU A 34 -4.56 -4.02 -19.21
C GLU A 34 -5.25 -3.43 -17.98
N ALA A 35 -5.10 -2.12 -17.77
CA ALA A 35 -5.74 -1.43 -16.65
C ALA A 35 -7.27 -1.43 -16.80
N PRO A 36 -8.03 -1.52 -15.70
CA PRO A 36 -9.49 -1.41 -15.76
C PRO A 36 -9.92 -0.09 -16.41
N GLN A 37 -11.08 -0.12 -17.07
CA GLN A 37 -11.58 1.02 -17.87
C GLN A 37 -11.67 2.31 -17.04
N GLU A 38 -12.05 2.19 -15.77
CA GLU A 38 -12.23 3.28 -14.84
C GLU A 38 -10.93 4.04 -14.55
N TYR A 39 -9.77 3.44 -14.79
CA TYR A 39 -8.45 4.07 -14.57
C TYR A 39 -7.88 4.71 -15.84
N LYS A 40 -8.53 4.59 -17.01
CA LYS A 40 -7.97 5.06 -18.28
C LYS A 40 -7.62 6.55 -18.25
N ALA A 41 -8.40 7.39 -17.58
CA ALA A 41 -8.11 8.83 -17.46
C ALA A 41 -6.86 9.11 -16.63
N VAL A 42 -6.55 8.28 -15.63
CA VAL A 42 -5.29 8.33 -14.88
C VAL A 42 -4.11 8.14 -15.83
N GLY A 43 -4.13 7.08 -16.65
CA GLY A 43 -3.07 6.81 -17.61
C GLY A 43 -2.91 7.90 -18.69
N MET A 44 -4.00 8.56 -19.06
CA MET A 44 -3.98 9.71 -19.99
C MET A 44 -3.47 11.01 -19.35
N SER A 45 -3.55 11.14 -18.03
CA SER A 45 -3.08 12.32 -17.29
C SER A 45 -1.56 12.34 -17.10
N LEU A 46 -0.89 11.21 -17.27
CA LEU A 46 0.54 11.05 -17.04
C LEU A 46 1.38 11.61 -18.19
N SER A 47 2.51 12.23 -17.84
CA SER A 47 3.57 12.53 -18.82
C SER A 47 4.19 11.23 -19.34
N PRO A 48 4.79 11.24 -20.56
CA PRO A 48 5.38 10.03 -21.14
C PRO A 48 6.39 9.33 -20.22
N SER A 49 7.24 10.09 -19.54
CA SER A 49 8.23 9.55 -18.58
C SER A 49 7.57 8.89 -17.36
N ARG A 50 6.53 9.52 -16.79
CA ARG A 50 5.79 8.95 -15.66
C ARG A 50 5.03 7.68 -16.05
N LYS A 51 4.46 7.67 -17.25
CA LYS A 51 3.74 6.51 -17.81
C LYS A 51 4.71 5.35 -18.05
N GLN A 52 5.88 5.61 -18.62
CA GLN A 52 6.93 4.61 -18.79
C GLN A 52 7.37 4.02 -17.44
N ASN A 53 7.60 4.87 -16.42
CA ASN A 53 7.96 4.39 -15.08
C ASN A 53 6.87 3.48 -14.48
N ALA A 54 5.60 3.83 -14.68
CA ALA A 54 4.46 3.09 -14.17
C ALA A 54 4.13 1.80 -14.96
N GLU A 55 4.50 1.70 -16.24
CA GLU A 55 4.20 0.52 -17.05
C GLU A 55 5.36 -0.48 -17.15
N GLU A 56 6.60 0.00 -17.10
CA GLU A 56 7.79 -0.81 -17.38
C GLU A 56 8.97 -0.50 -16.43
N GLY A 57 8.91 0.65 -15.75
CA GLY A 57 9.98 1.12 -14.88
C GLY A 57 9.83 0.75 -13.40
N PRO A 58 10.64 1.37 -12.52
CA PRO A 58 10.75 1.00 -11.11
C PRO A 58 9.42 0.96 -10.34
N ALA A 59 8.48 1.84 -10.66
CA ALA A 59 7.16 1.86 -10.01
C ALA A 59 6.35 0.62 -10.37
N HIS A 60 6.34 0.21 -11.65
CA HIS A 60 5.73 -1.04 -12.08
C HIS A 60 6.35 -2.23 -11.35
N ARG A 61 7.69 -2.26 -11.30
CA ARG A 61 8.42 -3.36 -10.65
C ARG A 61 8.07 -3.49 -9.17
N THR A 62 7.98 -2.35 -8.50
CA THR A 62 7.62 -2.28 -7.08
C THR A 62 6.20 -2.76 -6.84
N ALA A 63 5.24 -2.32 -7.67
CA ALA A 63 3.85 -2.76 -7.57
C ALA A 63 3.70 -4.28 -7.73
N ARG A 64 4.35 -4.88 -8.74
CA ARG A 64 4.36 -6.33 -8.97
C ARG A 64 5.01 -7.11 -7.82
N LYS A 65 6.11 -6.61 -7.26
CA LYS A 65 6.79 -7.26 -6.13
C LYS A 65 5.95 -7.22 -4.85
N LEU A 66 5.31 -6.08 -4.56
CA LEU A 66 4.44 -5.96 -3.39
C LEU A 66 3.16 -6.78 -3.56
N ASP A 67 2.59 -6.83 -4.76
CA ASP A 67 1.46 -7.71 -5.09
C ASP A 67 1.81 -9.19 -4.81
N ALA A 68 2.96 -9.66 -5.30
CA ALA A 68 3.41 -11.04 -5.09
C ALA A 68 3.65 -11.40 -3.61
N LEU A 69 3.98 -10.41 -2.76
CA LEU A 69 4.24 -10.61 -1.34
C LEU A 69 2.97 -10.49 -0.49
N ILE A 70 2.18 -9.44 -0.73
CA ILE A 70 1.15 -8.93 0.18
C ILE A 70 -0.25 -8.95 -0.47
N GLY A 71 -0.33 -8.97 -1.80
CA GLY A 71 -1.58 -8.88 -2.55
C GLY A 71 -2.59 -10.00 -2.26
N SER A 72 -2.15 -11.14 -1.72
CA SER A 72 -3.04 -12.22 -1.30
C SER A 72 -3.69 -12.04 0.08
N LEU A 73 -3.26 -11.06 0.88
CA LEU A 73 -3.79 -10.85 2.24
C LEU A 73 -5.20 -10.25 2.26
N VAL A 74 -5.52 -9.42 1.25
CA VAL A 74 -6.82 -8.77 1.05
C VAL A 74 -7.07 -8.66 -0.45
N THR A 75 -8.15 -9.28 -0.93
CA THR A 75 -8.60 -9.12 -2.32
C THR A 75 -9.58 -7.97 -2.41
N PRO A 76 -9.31 -6.92 -3.21
CA PRO A 76 -10.20 -5.78 -3.31
C PRO A 76 -11.43 -6.18 -4.14
N PRO A 77 -12.65 -5.89 -3.64
CA PRO A 77 -13.89 -6.18 -4.36
C PRO A 77 -14.00 -5.40 -5.66
N GLU A 78 -14.68 -5.96 -6.66
CA GLU A 78 -14.79 -5.34 -7.99
C GLU A 78 -15.51 -3.98 -7.93
N ALA A 79 -16.56 -3.87 -7.10
CA ALA A 79 -17.26 -2.61 -6.88
C ALA A 79 -16.32 -1.52 -6.35
N LEU A 80 -15.44 -1.86 -5.41
CA LEU A 80 -14.46 -0.93 -4.87
C LEU A 80 -13.42 -0.52 -5.92
N VAL A 81 -12.88 -1.48 -6.69
CA VAL A 81 -11.93 -1.18 -7.76
C VAL A 81 -12.56 -0.22 -8.79
N LYS A 82 -13.81 -0.45 -9.16
CA LYS A 82 -14.56 0.38 -10.10
C LYS A 82 -14.75 1.81 -9.57
N VAL A 83 -15.34 1.96 -8.39
CA VAL A 83 -15.66 3.27 -7.81
C VAL A 83 -14.40 4.05 -7.46
N TYR A 84 -13.39 3.38 -6.89
CA TYR A 84 -12.10 4.01 -6.64
C TYR A 84 -11.43 4.47 -7.94
N GLY A 85 -11.44 3.63 -8.98
CA GLY A 85 -10.95 3.99 -10.32
C GLY A 85 -11.62 5.23 -10.89
N GLN A 86 -12.95 5.31 -10.79
CA GLN A 86 -13.72 6.49 -11.22
C GLN A 86 -13.30 7.74 -10.44
N ARG A 87 -13.19 7.65 -9.11
CA ARG A 87 -12.76 8.76 -8.26
C ARG A 87 -11.39 9.28 -8.64
N VAL A 88 -10.41 8.41 -8.77
CA VAL A 88 -9.03 8.85 -9.07
C VAL A 88 -8.91 9.41 -10.48
N SER A 89 -9.69 8.88 -11.43
CA SER A 89 -9.80 9.44 -12.77
C SER A 89 -10.41 10.85 -12.75
N GLU A 90 -11.49 11.06 -11.99
CA GLU A 90 -12.08 12.40 -11.80
C GLU A 90 -11.07 13.40 -11.21
N ILE A 91 -10.34 13.00 -10.15
CA ILE A 91 -9.30 13.83 -9.54
C ILE A 91 -8.19 14.15 -10.55
N CYS A 92 -7.72 13.17 -11.31
CA CYS A 92 -6.66 13.35 -12.31
C CYS A 92 -7.11 14.21 -13.50
N SER A 93 -8.40 14.19 -13.83
CA SER A 93 -9.00 15.00 -14.91
C SER A 93 -9.34 16.43 -14.48
N THR A 94 -9.38 16.72 -13.18
CA THR A 94 -9.73 18.03 -12.64
C THR A 94 -8.54 18.98 -12.72
N PRO A 95 -8.60 20.08 -13.51
CA PRO A 95 -7.44 20.97 -13.73
C PRO A 95 -6.94 21.68 -12.47
N SER A 96 -7.82 22.00 -11.52
CA SER A 96 -7.44 22.61 -10.23
C SER A 96 -6.63 21.65 -9.36
N SER A 97 -6.91 20.36 -9.43
CA SER A 97 -6.20 19.31 -8.69
C SER A 97 -4.96 18.79 -9.43
N ASN A 98 -4.96 18.84 -10.76
CA ASN A 98 -3.90 18.33 -11.62
C ASN A 98 -3.55 19.32 -12.76
N PRO A 99 -2.78 20.38 -12.47
CA PRO A 99 -2.37 21.33 -13.50
C PRO A 99 -1.45 20.65 -14.52
N ARG A 100 -1.62 20.98 -15.80
CA ARG A 100 -0.73 20.50 -16.86
C ARG A 100 0.44 21.45 -17.05
N GLY A 101 1.64 20.87 -17.17
CA GLY A 101 2.82 21.64 -17.49
C GLY A 101 2.67 22.39 -18.82
N SER A 102 2.98 23.68 -18.80
CA SER A 102 3.11 24.55 -19.97
C SER A 102 4.58 24.83 -20.31
N ARG A 103 4.84 25.42 -21.48
CA ARG A 103 6.21 25.86 -21.89
C ARG A 103 6.90 26.77 -20.87
N ALA A 104 6.14 27.50 -20.05
CA ALA A 104 6.69 28.36 -19.00
C ALA A 104 7.48 27.59 -17.93
N HIS A 105 7.23 26.28 -17.79
CA HIS A 105 7.92 25.42 -16.82
C HIS A 105 9.26 24.86 -17.36
N GLY A 106 9.62 25.18 -18.61
CA GLY A 106 10.88 24.76 -19.22
C GLY A 106 11.11 23.25 -19.16
N MET A 107 12.30 22.85 -18.74
CA MET A 107 12.70 21.44 -18.64
C MET A 107 11.90 20.60 -17.64
N PHE A 108 11.15 21.24 -16.74
CA PHE A 108 10.36 20.56 -15.70
C PHE A 108 8.88 20.37 -16.08
N GLN A 109 8.48 20.74 -17.30
CA GLN A 109 7.09 20.64 -17.77
C GLN A 109 6.46 19.26 -17.53
N ASN A 110 7.23 18.18 -17.69
CA ASN A 110 6.76 16.80 -17.52
C ASN A 110 6.54 16.37 -16.06
N TYR A 111 6.94 17.20 -15.09
CA TYR A 111 6.81 16.94 -13.66
C TYR A 111 5.71 17.79 -13.00
N VAL A 112 5.08 18.69 -13.74
CA VAL A 112 3.96 19.51 -13.26
C VAL A 112 2.70 18.65 -13.15
N GLY A 113 1.93 18.87 -12.09
CA GLY A 113 0.69 18.16 -11.82
C GLY A 113 0.84 16.96 -10.88
N ALA A 114 -0.30 16.41 -10.48
CA ALA A 114 -0.41 15.28 -9.57
C ALA A 114 0.40 14.07 -10.08
N ASN A 115 1.15 13.44 -9.18
CA ASN A 115 1.95 12.28 -9.50
C ASN A 115 1.13 10.99 -9.35
N SER A 116 0.42 10.60 -10.41
CA SER A 116 -0.39 9.37 -10.45
C SER A 116 0.39 8.13 -10.92
N THR A 117 1.73 8.17 -10.91
CA THR A 117 2.58 7.04 -11.34
C THR A 117 2.32 5.78 -10.53
N THR A 118 2.20 5.87 -9.20
CA THR A 118 2.05 4.69 -8.33
C THR A 118 0.70 4.00 -8.51
N ILE A 119 -0.37 4.77 -8.72
CA ILE A 119 -1.72 4.23 -8.95
C ILE A 119 -1.84 3.63 -10.35
N TRP A 120 -1.27 4.25 -11.38
CA TRP A 120 -1.24 3.66 -12.72
C TRP A 120 -0.42 2.37 -12.72
N ALA A 121 0.71 2.35 -12.02
CA ALA A 121 1.53 1.15 -11.85
C ALA A 121 0.76 0.01 -11.18
N ALA A 122 -0.03 0.31 -10.15
CA ALA A 122 -0.89 -0.67 -9.50
C ALA A 122 -1.99 -1.18 -10.45
N ALA A 123 -2.66 -0.28 -11.17
CA ALA A 123 -3.72 -0.64 -12.12
C ALA A 123 -3.24 -1.55 -13.25
N THR A 124 -2.01 -1.34 -13.74
CA THR A 124 -1.37 -2.18 -14.78
C THR A 124 -0.65 -3.40 -14.21
N SER A 125 -0.60 -3.55 -12.88
CA SER A 125 0.02 -4.68 -12.18
C SER A 125 -0.98 -5.71 -11.67
N GLY A 126 -2.28 -5.40 -11.65
CA GLY A 126 -3.34 -6.33 -11.27
C GLY A 126 -4.07 -5.97 -9.97
N LYS A 127 -5.10 -6.76 -9.63
CA LYS A 127 -6.01 -6.47 -8.51
C LYS A 127 -5.30 -6.45 -7.14
N GLY A 128 -4.38 -7.38 -6.87
CA GLY A 128 -3.66 -7.36 -5.59
C GLY A 128 -2.70 -6.17 -5.45
N ALA A 129 -2.11 -5.70 -6.57
CA ALA A 129 -1.34 -4.45 -6.59
C ALA A 129 -2.20 -3.22 -6.28
N LEU A 130 -3.44 -3.18 -6.80
CA LEU A 130 -4.42 -2.14 -6.44
C LEU A 130 -4.79 -2.21 -4.95
N ALA A 131 -4.91 -3.42 -4.39
CA ALA A 131 -5.15 -3.62 -2.97
C ALA A 131 -4.02 -3.02 -2.12
N VAL A 132 -2.77 -3.34 -2.45
CA VAL A 132 -1.57 -2.79 -1.80
C VAL A 132 -1.52 -1.28 -1.93
N HIS A 133 -1.91 -0.72 -3.09
CA HIS A 133 -2.00 0.72 -3.27
C HIS A 133 -3.05 1.36 -2.35
N LEU A 134 -4.23 0.76 -2.19
CA LEU A 134 -5.26 1.22 -1.25
C LEU A 134 -4.74 1.21 0.21
N LEU A 135 -3.96 0.19 0.58
CA LEU A 135 -3.26 0.16 1.87
C LEU A 135 -2.26 1.32 1.99
N ALA A 136 -1.46 1.58 0.95
CA ALA A 136 -0.52 2.70 0.94
C ALA A 136 -1.22 4.04 1.20
N CYS A 137 -2.40 4.26 0.61
CA CYS A 137 -3.23 5.44 0.86
C CYS A 137 -3.69 5.53 2.32
N MET A 138 -4.08 4.41 2.95
CA MET A 138 -4.45 4.38 4.36
C MET A 138 -3.25 4.73 5.26
N LEU A 139 -2.08 4.16 4.98
CA LEU A 139 -0.86 4.43 5.75
C LEU A 139 -0.45 5.90 5.64
N ALA A 140 -0.47 6.46 4.42
CA ALA A 140 -0.10 7.86 4.17
C ALA A 140 -1.06 8.88 4.81
N ARG A 141 -2.29 8.47 5.16
CA ARG A 141 -3.26 9.32 5.86
C ARG A 141 -3.05 9.37 7.37
N LEU A 142 -2.47 8.32 7.94
CA LEU A 142 -2.35 8.17 9.39
C LEU A 142 -0.93 8.49 9.90
N TRP A 143 0.09 8.25 9.09
CA TRP A 143 1.48 8.38 9.48
C TRP A 143 2.26 9.32 8.57
N THR A 144 3.33 9.91 9.14
CA THR A 144 4.30 10.66 8.34
C THR A 144 5.01 9.74 7.35
N PRO A 145 5.64 10.28 6.28
CA PRO A 145 6.32 9.46 5.29
C PRO A 145 7.41 8.53 5.85
N ALA A 146 8.13 8.99 6.88
CA ALA A 146 9.17 8.19 7.54
C ALA A 146 8.57 7.03 8.35
N GLU A 147 7.53 7.30 9.14
CA GLU A 147 6.79 6.29 9.91
C GLU A 147 6.13 5.27 8.97
N ALA A 148 5.44 5.73 7.93
CA ALA A 148 4.81 4.86 6.95
C ALA A 148 5.84 3.93 6.25
N THR A 149 7.05 4.44 6.00
CA THR A 149 8.15 3.63 5.44
C THR A 149 8.62 2.57 6.44
N SER A 150 8.74 2.91 7.73
CA SER A 150 9.07 1.92 8.77
C SER A 150 8.02 0.82 8.88
N ILE A 151 6.72 1.19 8.79
CA ILE A 151 5.60 0.25 8.79
C ILE A 151 5.65 -0.65 7.55
N TRP A 152 5.97 -0.11 6.37
CA TRP A 152 6.15 -0.90 5.16
C TRP A 152 7.28 -1.93 5.28
N VAL A 153 8.39 -1.56 5.91
CA VAL A 153 9.50 -2.49 6.18
C VAL A 153 9.01 -3.62 7.08
N GLU A 154 8.33 -3.31 8.19
CA GLU A 154 7.76 -4.30 9.10
C GLU A 154 6.78 -5.25 8.38
N ILE A 155 5.85 -4.72 7.58
CA ILE A 155 4.88 -5.53 6.82
C ILE A 155 5.58 -6.50 5.86
N VAL A 156 6.61 -6.02 5.16
CA VAL A 156 7.36 -6.83 4.20
C VAL A 156 8.16 -7.93 4.91
N GLU A 157 8.80 -7.61 6.03
CA GLU A 157 9.58 -8.56 6.83
C GLU A 157 8.69 -9.65 7.43
N GLU A 158 7.58 -9.26 8.08
CA GLU A 158 6.60 -10.19 8.67
C GLU A 158 5.99 -11.09 7.60
N ARG A 159 5.62 -10.54 6.45
CA ARG A 159 5.01 -11.35 5.39
C ARG A 159 6.01 -12.31 4.76
N LYS A 160 7.28 -11.92 4.60
CA LYS A 160 8.35 -12.84 4.19
C LYS A 160 8.51 -13.97 5.19
N ALA A 161 8.53 -13.68 6.49
CA ALA A 161 8.64 -14.68 7.55
C ALA A 161 7.47 -15.68 7.52
N GLN A 162 6.24 -15.20 7.36
CA GLN A 162 5.05 -16.07 7.23
C GLN A 162 5.14 -16.99 6.02
N ILE A 163 5.50 -16.46 4.84
CA ILE A 163 5.64 -17.27 3.62
C ILE A 163 6.71 -18.35 3.80
N LEU A 164 7.81 -18.04 4.49
CA LEU A 164 8.86 -19.02 4.78
C LEU A 164 8.40 -20.09 5.78
N ALA A 165 7.57 -19.73 6.76
CA ALA A 165 7.02 -20.65 7.76
C ALA A 165 5.90 -21.55 7.18
N GLU A 166 5.09 -21.04 6.25
CA GLU A 166 4.04 -21.79 5.54
C GLU A 166 4.62 -22.80 4.53
N CYS A 167 5.90 -22.69 4.17
CA CYS A 167 6.59 -23.65 3.31
C CYS A 167 7.02 -24.90 4.11
N ASP A 168 6.15 -25.91 4.19
CA ASP A 168 6.54 -27.25 4.65
C ASP A 168 7.44 -27.92 3.59
N PRO A 169 8.66 -28.40 3.93
CA PRO A 169 9.51 -29.12 3.00
C PRO A 169 9.00 -30.54 2.64
N ASN A 170 7.99 -31.09 3.32
CA ASN A 170 7.59 -32.50 3.20
C ASN A 170 6.21 -32.80 2.60
N GLU A 171 5.37 -31.81 2.25
CA GLU A 171 4.04 -32.07 1.69
C GLU A 171 3.89 -31.56 0.26
N PRO A 172 3.71 -32.42 -0.78
CA PRO A 172 3.60 -32.00 -2.18
C PRO A 172 2.27 -31.35 -2.60
N SER A 173 1.39 -30.92 -1.69
CA SER A 173 -0.01 -30.61 -2.08
C SER A 173 -0.65 -29.44 -1.34
N HIS A 174 -0.16 -28.23 -1.62
CA HIS A 174 -0.99 -26.99 -1.66
C HIS A 174 -0.55 -26.03 -2.80
N TYR A 175 0.27 -26.52 -3.73
CA TYR A 175 0.97 -25.72 -4.74
C TYR A 175 0.17 -25.42 -6.01
N ALA A 176 -1.10 -25.84 -6.08
CA ALA A 176 -1.91 -25.66 -7.30
C ALA A 176 -2.53 -24.26 -7.42
N LEU A 177 -2.77 -23.57 -6.30
CA LEU A 177 -3.49 -22.28 -6.30
C LEU A 177 -2.56 -21.05 -6.25
N ILE A 178 -1.28 -21.23 -5.97
CA ILE A 178 -0.31 -20.14 -5.88
C ILE A 178 0.84 -20.39 -6.85
N ARG A 179 0.62 -20.15 -8.15
CA ARG A 179 1.73 -19.98 -9.11
C ARG A 179 1.45 -18.80 -10.03
N PRO A 180 2.42 -17.85 -10.09
CA PRO A 180 3.64 -18.08 -10.88
C PRO A 180 4.95 -18.28 -10.09
N ARG A 181 4.90 -18.35 -8.75
CA ARG A 181 6.11 -18.27 -7.91
C ARG A 181 7.06 -19.46 -8.05
N ALA A 182 6.55 -20.68 -8.12
CA ALA A 182 7.43 -21.84 -8.02
C ALA A 182 8.03 -22.31 -9.38
N ILE A 183 7.87 -21.56 -10.49
CA ILE A 183 8.73 -21.74 -11.68
C ILE A 183 10.13 -21.19 -11.38
N ALA A 184 10.24 -20.19 -10.51
CA ALA A 184 11.53 -19.61 -10.09
C ALA A 184 12.27 -20.45 -9.04
N ASP A 185 11.55 -21.14 -8.15
CA ASP A 185 12.17 -21.86 -7.03
C ASP A 185 12.81 -23.19 -7.43
N LYS A 186 12.46 -23.76 -8.58
CA LYS A 186 13.15 -24.96 -9.11
C LYS A 186 14.51 -24.64 -9.74
N ALA A 187 14.81 -23.36 -10.00
CA ALA A 187 16.03 -22.93 -10.67
C ALA A 187 17.19 -22.57 -9.71
N ASN A 188 16.93 -22.28 -8.42
CA ASN A 188 17.92 -21.65 -7.52
C ASN A 188 18.02 -22.27 -6.10
N GLN A 189 17.81 -23.58 -5.99
CA GLN A 189 17.83 -24.32 -4.71
C GLN A 189 19.18 -24.26 -3.97
N ARG A 190 20.30 -24.09 -4.70
CA ARG A 190 21.66 -23.97 -4.13
C ARG A 190 21.92 -22.61 -3.48
N GLN A 191 21.42 -21.51 -4.08
CA GLN A 191 21.62 -20.14 -3.60
C GLN A 191 20.79 -19.87 -2.35
N HIS A 192 19.60 -20.48 -2.26
CA HIS A 192 18.76 -20.41 -1.06
C HIS A 192 19.43 -21.08 0.16
N SER A 193 20.14 -22.19 -0.07
CA SER A 193 20.87 -22.92 0.99
C SER A 193 22.07 -22.11 1.52
N GLN A 194 22.75 -21.35 0.66
CA GLN A 194 23.88 -20.49 1.07
C GLN A 194 23.43 -19.21 1.80
N LEU A 195 22.30 -18.62 1.42
CA LEU A 195 21.77 -17.43 2.10
C LEU A 195 21.33 -17.75 3.55
N ARG A 196 20.76 -18.94 3.76
CA ARG A 196 20.34 -19.42 5.08
C ARG A 196 21.49 -19.54 6.08
N LEU A 197 22.64 -20.05 5.63
CA LEU A 197 23.86 -20.21 6.45
C LEU A 197 24.50 -18.88 6.88
N ILE A 198 24.25 -17.79 6.15
CA ILE A 198 24.73 -16.45 6.47
C ILE A 198 23.82 -15.79 7.52
N ILE A 199 22.50 -16.00 7.41
CA ILE A 199 21.51 -15.50 8.37
C ILE A 199 21.67 -16.20 9.74
N GLU A 200 21.95 -17.51 9.74
CA GLU A 200 22.19 -18.28 10.98
C GLU A 200 23.44 -17.82 11.77
N ASN A 201 24.37 -17.08 11.15
CA ASN A 201 25.58 -16.54 11.80
C ASN A 201 25.44 -15.11 12.33
N LEU A 202 24.33 -14.42 12.06
CA LEU A 202 24.08 -13.07 12.53
C LEU A 202 23.08 -13.13 13.70
N SER A 203 23.61 -13.22 14.91
CA SER A 203 22.85 -13.29 16.14
C SER A 203 22.15 -11.96 16.45
N THR A 204 20.91 -11.77 15.99
CA THR A 204 19.97 -10.77 16.55
C THR A 204 18.55 -11.32 16.62
N SER A 205 17.88 -10.97 17.71
CA SER A 205 16.77 -11.69 18.35
C SER A 205 15.51 -11.90 17.49
N VAL A 206 14.98 -13.12 17.63
CA VAL A 206 13.73 -13.61 17.06
C VAL A 206 12.56 -13.29 17.98
N ASN A 207 11.75 -12.33 17.54
CA ASN A 207 10.31 -12.17 17.83
C ASN A 207 9.87 -11.61 19.20
N ASN A 208 8.87 -10.71 19.15
CA ASN A 208 7.69 -10.80 20.01
C ASN A 208 6.50 -10.01 19.41
N SER A 209 5.78 -10.63 18.47
CA SER A 209 4.42 -10.33 18.02
C SER A 209 4.07 -8.84 17.80
N SER A 210 4.10 -8.46 16.53
CA SER A 210 3.74 -7.18 15.93
C SER A 210 2.29 -6.74 16.17
N VAL A 211 2.10 -5.86 17.17
CA VAL A 211 0.84 -5.10 17.32
C VAL A 211 0.59 -4.22 16.09
N VAL A 212 1.65 -3.66 15.48
CA VAL A 212 1.54 -2.73 14.35
C VAL A 212 1.13 -3.48 13.08
N TYR A 213 1.89 -4.48 12.62
CA TYR A 213 1.50 -5.31 11.48
C TYR A 213 0.08 -5.87 11.59
N SER A 214 -0.24 -6.58 12.69
CA SER A 214 -1.56 -7.20 12.86
C SER A 214 -2.70 -6.17 12.89
N SER A 215 -2.50 -5.03 13.55
CA SER A 215 -3.46 -3.92 13.57
C SER A 215 -3.67 -3.32 12.19
N VAL A 216 -2.59 -3.10 11.43
CA VAL A 216 -2.65 -2.55 10.07
C VAL A 216 -3.38 -3.51 9.13
N ILE A 217 -3.02 -4.80 9.11
CA ILE A 217 -3.69 -5.78 8.24
C ILE A 217 -5.17 -5.94 8.63
N LYS A 218 -5.49 -5.93 9.93
CA LYS A 218 -6.88 -5.99 10.42
C LYS A 218 -7.68 -4.75 10.02
N ALA A 219 -7.09 -3.56 10.16
CA ALA A 219 -7.73 -2.29 9.75
C ALA A 219 -7.94 -2.25 8.24
N TRP A 220 -6.96 -2.70 7.45
CA TRP A 220 -7.08 -2.77 6.00
C TRP A 220 -8.21 -3.70 5.57
N ARG A 221 -8.26 -4.93 6.11
CA ARG A 221 -9.34 -5.89 5.83
C ARG A 221 -10.71 -5.34 6.23
N SER A 222 -10.84 -4.87 7.47
CA SER A 222 -12.09 -4.31 7.99
C SER A 222 -12.56 -3.10 7.19
N GLY A 223 -11.65 -2.21 6.80
CA GLY A 223 -11.97 -1.05 5.97
C GLY A 223 -12.47 -1.45 4.58
N THR A 224 -11.78 -2.40 3.92
CA THR A 224 -12.18 -2.91 2.61
C THR A 224 -13.55 -3.59 2.64
N GLU A 225 -13.80 -4.46 3.63
CA GLU A 225 -15.09 -5.16 3.80
C GLU A 225 -16.23 -4.18 4.08
N MET A 226 -16.03 -3.21 4.98
CA MET A 226 -17.09 -2.26 5.32
C MET A 226 -17.43 -1.34 4.15
N VAL A 227 -16.42 -0.85 3.40
CA VAL A 227 -16.69 -0.05 2.19
C VAL A 227 -17.37 -0.89 1.10
N GLN A 228 -17.02 -2.17 0.95
CA GLN A 228 -17.73 -3.06 0.04
C GLN A 228 -19.23 -3.14 0.38
N ASN A 229 -19.55 -3.35 1.65
CA ASN A 229 -20.93 -3.44 2.10
C ASN A 229 -21.69 -2.14 1.80
N LEU A 230 -21.07 -0.97 2.03
CA LEU A 230 -21.66 0.31 1.66
C LEU A 230 -21.96 0.37 0.15
N LEU A 231 -20.99 0.00 -0.69
CA LEU A 231 -21.17 -0.05 -2.15
C LEU A 231 -22.26 -1.05 -2.59
N MET A 232 -22.58 -2.05 -1.76
CA MET A 232 -23.68 -2.98 -1.99
C MET A 232 -25.04 -2.49 -1.45
N GLY A 233 -25.12 -1.27 -0.93
CA GLY A 233 -26.34 -0.71 -0.35
C GLY A 233 -26.57 -1.09 1.12
N ILE A 234 -25.60 -1.73 1.77
CA ILE A 234 -25.72 -2.19 3.16
C ILE A 234 -25.11 -1.14 4.08
N SER A 235 -25.97 -0.36 4.74
CA SER A 235 -25.53 0.63 5.72
C SER A 235 -24.67 0.01 6.81
N GLN A 236 -23.58 0.68 7.18
CA GLN A 236 -22.59 0.16 8.12
C GLN A 236 -22.56 0.97 9.41
N ARG A 237 -22.51 0.29 10.56
CA ARG A 237 -22.22 0.93 11.85
C ARG A 237 -20.72 1.07 12.06
N VAL A 238 -20.28 2.27 12.42
CA VAL A 238 -18.89 2.52 12.80
C VAL A 238 -18.61 1.90 14.16
N ASN A 239 -18.09 0.68 14.14
CA ASN A 239 -17.66 -0.04 15.35
C ASN A 239 -16.16 0.19 15.66
N ASN A 240 -15.39 0.61 14.66
CA ASN A 240 -13.97 0.97 14.77
C ASN A 240 -13.62 2.04 13.71
N GLY A 241 -12.46 2.70 13.86
CA GLY A 241 -12.04 3.77 12.95
C GLY A 241 -11.59 3.32 11.55
N ALA A 242 -11.57 2.02 11.24
CA ALA A 242 -11.00 1.51 9.99
C ALA A 242 -11.79 1.93 8.75
N VAL A 243 -13.13 1.90 8.82
CA VAL A 243 -14.00 2.34 7.72
C VAL A 243 -13.84 3.83 7.45
N LEU A 244 -13.76 4.65 8.50
CA LEU A 244 -13.56 6.09 8.37
C LEU A 244 -12.18 6.41 7.77
N LEU A 245 -11.14 5.70 8.21
CA LEU A 245 -9.80 5.81 7.64
C LEU A 245 -9.78 5.42 6.15
N ALA A 246 -10.44 4.32 5.79
CA ALA A 246 -10.53 3.83 4.42
C ALA A 246 -11.26 4.82 3.50
N LEU A 247 -12.45 5.27 3.89
CA LEU A 247 -13.25 6.24 3.12
C LEU A 247 -12.51 7.56 2.92
N SER A 248 -11.90 8.05 4.00
CA SER A 248 -11.01 9.21 3.99
C SER A 248 -9.89 8.97 2.97
N ALA A 249 -9.10 7.90 3.12
CA ALA A 249 -7.96 7.57 2.27
C ALA A 249 -8.32 7.39 0.79
N TRP A 250 -9.50 6.87 0.50
CA TRP A 250 -9.95 6.54 -0.86
C TRP A 250 -10.85 7.62 -1.47
N HIS A 251 -11.06 8.73 -0.74
CA HIS A 251 -11.88 9.87 -1.15
C HIS A 251 -13.32 9.46 -1.53
N LEU A 252 -13.94 8.62 -0.70
CA LEU A 252 -15.34 8.21 -0.83
C LEU A 252 -16.11 8.80 0.35
N TYR A 253 -17.22 9.49 0.06
CA TYR A 253 -17.96 10.26 1.06
C TYR A 253 -19.44 9.87 1.05
N PRO A 254 -19.82 8.71 1.60
CA PRO A 254 -21.22 8.35 1.76
C PRO A 254 -21.92 9.32 2.72
N ASP A 255 -23.24 9.40 2.59
CA ASP A 255 -24.06 10.10 3.56
C ASP A 255 -23.98 9.39 4.93
N MET A 256 -24.14 10.18 6.00
CA MET A 256 -23.90 9.70 7.35
C MET A 256 -25.03 10.06 8.29
N ASP A 257 -25.48 9.10 9.08
CA ASP A 257 -26.37 9.33 10.22
C ASP A 257 -25.55 9.36 11.50
N VAL A 258 -25.48 10.54 12.11
CA VAL A 258 -24.78 10.77 13.38
C VAL A 258 -25.79 10.72 14.51
N PHE A 259 -25.67 9.68 15.35
CA PHE A 259 -26.45 9.50 16.56
C PHE A 259 -25.66 10.00 17.77
N CYS A 260 -26.13 11.10 18.36
CA CYS A 260 -25.63 11.67 19.61
C CYS A 260 -26.83 12.02 20.50
N VAL A 261 -26.96 13.28 20.93
CA VAL A 261 -28.13 13.80 21.69
C VAL A 261 -29.33 14.06 20.77
N SER A 262 -29.07 14.40 19.50
CA SER A 262 -30.07 14.48 18.44
C SER A 262 -29.58 13.68 17.23
N ASN A 263 -30.52 13.08 16.50
CA ASN A 263 -30.21 12.38 15.26
C ASN A 263 -29.97 13.43 14.18
N LYS A 264 -28.77 13.41 13.58
CA LYS A 264 -28.41 14.32 12.50
C LYS A 264 -27.93 13.51 11.30
N THR A 265 -28.65 13.66 10.19
CA THR A 265 -28.19 13.19 8.88
C THR A 265 -27.25 14.23 8.27
N VAL A 266 -26.12 13.77 7.74
CA VAL A 266 -25.08 14.55 7.07
C VAL A 266 -25.03 14.08 5.62
N GLU A 267 -25.67 14.85 4.74
CA GLU A 267 -25.64 14.62 3.31
C GLU A 267 -24.30 15.13 2.73
N GLN A 268 -23.42 14.22 2.35
CA GLN A 268 -22.16 14.50 1.64
C GLN A 268 -22.40 14.69 0.14
N LYS A 269 -23.48 14.12 -0.42
CA LYS A 269 -23.88 14.25 -1.83
C LYS A 269 -22.79 13.85 -2.81
N ASP A 270 -22.00 12.85 -2.43
CA ASP A 270 -20.99 12.28 -3.30
C ASP A 270 -21.65 11.47 -4.42
N PRO A 271 -21.52 11.86 -5.70
CA PRO A 271 -22.15 11.15 -6.82
C PRO A 271 -21.75 9.68 -6.93
N LEU A 272 -20.56 9.30 -6.45
CA LEU A 272 -20.06 7.93 -6.47
C LEU A 272 -20.60 7.09 -5.30
N MET A 273 -21.24 7.73 -4.32
CA MET A 273 -21.89 7.08 -3.18
C MET A 273 -23.41 7.27 -3.18
N SER A 274 -23.96 8.05 -4.13
CA SER A 274 -25.40 8.24 -4.30
C SER A 274 -26.13 6.92 -4.58
N GLY A 275 -27.08 6.57 -3.71
CA GLY A 275 -27.85 5.31 -3.81
C GLY A 275 -27.13 4.07 -3.26
N HIS A 276 -25.95 4.26 -2.65
CA HIS A 276 -25.27 3.25 -1.85
C HIS A 276 -25.68 3.35 -0.37
N GLY A 277 -25.15 2.48 0.49
CA GLY A 277 -25.51 2.44 1.91
C GLY A 277 -24.92 3.62 2.70
N ASP A 278 -25.61 4.00 3.77
CA ASP A 278 -25.21 5.10 4.65
C ASP A 278 -24.31 4.62 5.79
N ILE A 279 -23.57 5.55 6.39
CA ILE A 279 -22.76 5.24 7.58
C ILE A 279 -23.44 5.71 8.84
N LEU A 280 -23.53 4.78 9.79
CA LEU A 280 -24.04 5.05 11.12
C LEU A 280 -22.92 5.34 12.10
N VAL A 281 -22.83 6.59 12.56
CA VAL A 281 -21.86 7.04 13.55
C VAL A 281 -22.54 7.25 14.89
N THR A 282 -22.27 6.38 15.86
CA THR A 282 -22.74 6.57 17.24
C THR A 282 -21.67 7.25 18.07
N LEU A 283 -21.95 8.46 18.57
CA LEU A 283 -21.07 9.17 19.50
C LEU A 283 -21.50 8.83 20.93
N THR A 284 -20.80 7.92 21.60
CA THR A 284 -20.90 7.82 23.06
C THR A 284 -20.29 9.07 23.67
N ILE A 285 -21.10 9.89 24.35
CA ILE A 285 -20.59 10.94 25.22
C ILE A 285 -19.71 10.24 26.27
N PRO A 286 -18.42 10.56 26.38
CA PRO A 286 -17.63 10.05 27.49
C PRO A 286 -18.28 10.56 28.78
N SER A 287 -18.63 9.65 29.69
CA SER A 287 -19.04 10.00 31.05
C SER A 287 -18.05 11.03 31.63
N PRO A 288 -18.51 12.05 32.39
CA PRO A 288 -17.64 13.11 32.88
C PRO A 288 -16.70 12.57 33.97
N VAL A 289 -15.63 11.90 33.55
CA VAL A 289 -14.49 11.60 34.41
C VAL A 289 -13.62 12.85 34.39
N LEU A 290 -13.72 13.60 35.48
CA LEU A 290 -12.98 14.81 35.82
C LEU A 290 -11.51 14.78 35.37
N TRP A 291 -11.21 15.29 34.17
CA TRP A 291 -9.86 15.68 33.80
C TRP A 291 -9.59 17.09 34.37
N ARG A 292 -8.97 17.14 35.56
CA ARG A 292 -8.36 18.38 36.06
C ARG A 292 -7.09 18.65 35.26
N PRO A 293 -6.91 19.83 34.64
CA PRO A 293 -5.64 20.18 34.02
C PRO A 293 -4.57 20.28 35.10
N ARG A 294 -3.44 19.60 34.91
CA ARG A 294 -2.23 19.79 35.72
C ARG A 294 -1.78 21.24 35.59
N ALA A 295 -1.81 21.97 36.70
CA ALA A 295 -1.24 23.30 36.81
C ALA A 295 0.26 23.26 36.49
N LEU A 296 0.70 24.15 35.61
CA LEU A 296 2.11 24.46 35.37
C LEU A 296 2.67 25.18 36.61
N SER A 297 3.48 24.49 37.40
CA SER A 297 4.29 25.08 38.46
C SER A 297 5.56 25.71 37.87
N THR A 298 5.54 27.05 37.81
CA THR A 298 6.63 27.99 38.13
C THR A 298 8.10 27.53 38.11
N PHE A 299 8.91 28.19 37.27
CA PHE A 299 10.28 28.71 37.52
C PHE A 299 10.63 29.54 36.27
N GLY A 300 10.97 30.83 36.23
CA GLY A 300 11.33 31.86 37.21
C GLY A 300 12.46 32.70 36.57
N GLY A 301 12.27 34.02 36.33
CA GLY A 301 13.41 34.88 35.94
C GLY A 301 13.15 36.20 35.20
N ARG A 302 12.49 37.14 35.88
CA ARG A 302 12.61 38.63 35.84
C ARG A 302 13.34 39.33 34.67
N GLY A 303 12.64 40.31 34.09
CA GLY A 303 13.22 41.52 33.47
C GLY A 303 12.13 42.60 33.26
N ARG A 304 12.02 43.53 34.22
CA ARG A 304 11.10 44.70 34.22
C ARG A 304 11.57 45.78 33.24
N ILE A 305 10.64 46.39 32.49
CA ILE A 305 10.50 47.85 32.20
C ILE A 305 9.05 48.04 31.67
N ALA A 306 8.03 48.49 32.40
CA ALA A 306 7.68 49.84 32.88
C ALA A 306 7.31 50.88 31.78
N GLY A 307 6.01 51.27 31.76
CA GLY A 307 5.44 52.51 31.18
C GLY A 307 4.94 52.40 29.73
N ALA A 308 3.85 53.02 29.28
CA ALA A 308 2.78 53.82 29.87
C ALA A 308 1.71 54.00 28.76
N ILE A 309 0.43 53.98 29.14
CA ILE A 309 -0.68 54.84 28.67
C ILE A 309 -0.57 55.42 27.24
N GLN A 310 -1.36 54.89 26.29
CA GLN A 310 -2.47 55.54 25.56
C GLN A 310 -2.99 54.65 24.43
#